data_AF-A0A842VS75-F1
#
_entry.id   AF-A0A842VS75-F1
#
_cell.length_a   1.000
_cell.length_b   1.000
_cell.length_c   1.000
_cell.angle_alpha   90.00
_cell.angle_beta   90.00
_cell.angle_gamma   90.00
#
_symmetry.space_group_name_H-M   'P 1'
#
loop_
_entity.id
_entity.type
_entity.pdbx_description
1 polymer ?
#
loop_
_entity_poly.entity_id
_entity_poly.type
_entity_poly.pdbx_seq_one_letter_code
_entity_poly.pdbx_strand_id
1 'polypeptide(L)'
;MHTHKSSNWHTHETSIFPFTAIIGQDLMKEALIFNIINPSIGGVLIKGEKGTAKSTAARALTELLPHIKIVKGCPFHCDPNPEKRDQLCTECKRKIKEGQELEISEQHMKFVTLPVSATEDRVVGTIDLKKALHGKEISLEPGILAEVNRGILYIDEVNLLDNHVADILLDAAAMGYNTIERESISYFHPARLS
;
A
#
# COMPACT_ATOMS: atom_id res chain seq x y z
N MET A 1 -42.58 -18.23 14.77
CA MET A 1 -41.58 -18.50 15.83
C MET A 1 -40.25 -18.70 15.14
N HIS A 2 -39.36 -17.73 15.33
CA HIS A 2 -38.07 -17.63 14.66
C HIS A 2 -37.12 -18.76 15.10
N THR A 3 -36.45 -19.40 14.16
CA THR A 3 -35.15 -20.03 14.42
C THR A 3 -34.17 -19.55 13.36
N HIS A 4 -33.38 -18.56 13.76
CA HIS A 4 -32.16 -18.15 13.09
C HIS A 4 -31.23 -19.36 12.97
N LYS A 5 -30.95 -19.80 11.75
CA LYS A 5 -29.76 -20.61 11.46
C LYS A 5 -28.69 -19.63 10.99
N SER A 6 -27.89 -19.15 11.94
CA SER A 6 -26.67 -18.39 11.68
C SER A 6 -25.66 -19.31 10.97
N SER A 7 -25.43 -19.03 9.70
CA SER A 7 -24.35 -19.61 8.90
C SER A 7 -23.01 -18.99 9.34
N ASN A 8 -22.26 -19.73 10.16
CA ASN A 8 -20.88 -19.41 10.48
C ASN A 8 -19.99 -19.68 9.26
N TRP A 9 -19.76 -18.66 8.44
CA TRP A 9 -18.66 -18.67 7.48
C TRP A 9 -17.36 -18.44 8.25
N HIS A 10 -16.55 -19.49 8.37
CA HIS A 10 -15.18 -19.37 8.86
C HIS A 10 -14.39 -18.61 7.80
N THR A 11 -13.93 -17.40 8.13
CA THR A 11 -12.83 -16.75 7.42
C THR A 11 -11.63 -17.70 7.51
N HIS A 12 -11.17 -18.24 6.39
CA HIS A 12 -9.87 -18.87 6.32
C HIS A 12 -8.81 -17.81 6.65
N GLU A 13 -8.43 -17.70 7.93
CA GLU A 13 -7.17 -17.08 8.33
C GLU A 13 -6.07 -17.88 7.62
N THR A 14 -5.54 -17.31 6.55
CA THR A 14 -4.35 -17.85 5.90
C THR A 14 -3.23 -17.67 6.91
N SER A 15 -2.94 -18.70 7.71
CA SER A 15 -1.92 -18.66 8.76
C SER A 15 -0.59 -18.20 8.15
N ILE A 16 -0.15 -16.99 8.49
CA ILE A 16 1.15 -16.47 8.06
C ILE A 16 2.23 -17.23 8.84
N PHE A 17 3.28 -17.65 8.14
CA PHE A 17 4.39 -18.35 8.77
C PHE A 17 5.18 -17.39 9.68
N PRO A 18 5.49 -17.74 10.95
CA PRO A 18 6.13 -16.80 11.87
C PRO A 18 7.52 -16.36 11.40
N PHE A 19 7.80 -15.05 11.45
CA PHE A 19 9.09 -14.49 11.01
C PHE A 19 10.28 -15.09 11.78
N THR A 20 10.10 -15.32 13.09
CA THR A 20 11.11 -15.93 13.97
C THR A 20 11.35 -17.41 13.71
N ALA A 21 10.43 -18.10 13.05
CA ALA A 21 10.56 -19.50 12.68
C ALA A 21 11.34 -19.71 11.37
N ILE A 22 11.74 -18.63 10.69
CA ILE A 22 12.52 -18.69 9.45
C ILE A 22 13.98 -19.01 9.78
N ILE A 23 14.39 -20.20 9.38
CA ILE A 23 15.73 -20.74 9.65
C ILE A 23 16.76 -20.09 8.70
N GLY A 24 17.87 -19.61 9.27
CA GLY A 24 18.93 -18.93 8.52
C GLY A 24 18.46 -17.61 7.91
N GLN A 25 19.09 -17.21 6.80
CA GLN A 25 18.81 -15.94 6.10
C GLN A 25 18.96 -14.69 6.99
N ASP A 26 19.95 -14.70 7.89
CA ASP A 26 20.08 -13.66 8.92
C ASP A 26 20.28 -12.27 8.33
N LEU A 27 21.09 -12.14 7.28
CA LEU A 27 21.26 -10.88 6.55
C LEU A 27 19.96 -10.36 5.93
N MET A 28 19.13 -11.25 5.36
CA MET A 28 17.84 -10.86 4.79
C MET A 28 16.89 -10.39 5.88
N LYS A 29 16.83 -11.11 7.02
CA LYS A 29 15.98 -10.74 8.16
C LYS A 29 16.40 -9.39 8.75
N GLU A 30 17.70 -9.15 8.92
CA GLU A 30 18.23 -7.88 9.40
C GLU A 30 17.91 -6.73 8.43
N ALA A 31 18.13 -6.92 7.13
CA ALA A 31 17.84 -5.90 6.12
C ALA A 31 16.36 -5.51 6.13
N LEU A 32 15.46 -6.49 6.23
CA LEU A 32 14.01 -6.26 6.36
C LEU A 32 13.65 -5.49 7.62
N ILE A 33 14.22 -5.85 8.78
CA ILE A 33 13.98 -5.14 10.05
C ILE A 33 14.48 -3.70 9.96
N PHE A 34 15.67 -3.47 9.43
CA PHE A 34 16.22 -2.12 9.29
C PHE A 34 15.39 -1.24 8.36
N ASN A 35 14.91 -1.77 7.25
CA ASN A 35 14.04 -1.03 6.32
C ASN A 35 12.72 -0.60 7.00
N ILE A 36 12.14 -1.43 7.86
CA ILE A 36 10.95 -1.03 8.64
C ILE A 36 11.27 0.05 9.68
N ILE A 37 12.40 -0.06 10.38
CA ILE A 37 12.81 0.93 11.40
C ILE A 37 13.10 2.28 10.74
N ASN A 38 13.81 2.25 9.62
CA ASN A 38 14.15 3.44 8.85
C ASN A 38 13.89 3.23 7.35
N PRO A 39 12.69 3.57 6.86
CA PRO A 39 12.37 3.48 5.44
C PRO A 39 13.23 4.37 4.54
N SER A 40 13.95 5.36 5.10
CA SER A 40 14.87 6.22 4.33
C SER A 40 16.10 5.48 3.81
N ILE A 41 16.36 4.25 4.27
CA ILE A 41 17.41 3.38 3.74
C ILE A 41 17.11 3.00 2.28
N GLY A 42 15.85 3.09 1.85
CA GLY A 42 15.38 2.68 0.54
C GLY A 42 14.94 1.21 0.52
N GLY A 43 14.61 0.71 -0.68
CA GLY A 43 14.11 -0.64 -0.86
C GLY A 43 15.16 -1.73 -0.60
N VAL A 44 14.69 -2.91 -0.21
CA VAL A 44 15.54 -4.09 0.03
C VAL A 44 15.54 -5.00 -1.19
N LEU A 45 16.70 -5.17 -1.83
CA LEU A 45 16.87 -6.12 -2.93
C LEU A 45 17.30 -7.49 -2.39
N ILE A 46 16.44 -8.50 -2.54
CA ILE A 46 16.70 -9.86 -2.04
C ILE A 46 17.04 -10.80 -3.21
N LYS A 47 18.30 -11.23 -3.29
CA LYS A 47 18.74 -12.22 -4.29
C LYS A 47 18.74 -13.64 -3.71
N GLY A 48 18.22 -14.61 -4.46
CA GLY A 48 18.31 -16.03 -4.11
C GLY A 48 17.47 -16.91 -5.02
N GLU A 49 17.64 -18.23 -4.93
CA GLU A 49 16.90 -19.20 -5.75
C GLU A 49 15.42 -19.29 -5.37
N LYS A 50 14.59 -19.85 -6.26
CA LYS A 50 13.18 -20.13 -5.95
C LYS A 50 13.09 -21.12 -4.77
N GLY A 51 12.13 -20.92 -3.86
CA GLY A 51 11.96 -21.79 -2.68
C GLY A 51 12.81 -21.41 -1.46
N THR A 52 13.56 -20.31 -1.49
CA THR A 52 14.41 -19.82 -0.38
C THR A 52 13.66 -18.98 0.67
N ALA A 53 12.33 -19.07 0.71
CA ALA A 53 11.45 -18.36 1.66
C ALA A 53 11.50 -16.82 1.64
N LYS A 54 11.97 -16.19 0.55
CA LYS A 54 12.04 -14.71 0.41
C LYS A 54 10.69 -14.02 0.62
N SER A 55 9.67 -14.40 -0.16
CA SER A 55 8.32 -13.83 -0.04
C SER A 55 7.64 -14.22 1.27
N THR A 56 7.96 -15.40 1.82
CA THR A 56 7.50 -15.81 3.15
C THR A 56 8.04 -14.88 4.23
N ALA A 57 9.33 -14.55 4.21
CA ALA A 57 9.93 -13.63 5.18
C ALA A 57 9.37 -12.21 5.08
N ALA A 58 9.24 -11.68 3.86
CA ALA A 58 8.67 -10.36 3.64
C ALA A 58 7.22 -10.26 4.14
N ARG A 59 6.39 -11.30 3.90
CA ARG A 59 5.02 -11.37 4.44
C ARG A 59 5.00 -11.55 5.96
N ALA A 60 5.83 -12.44 6.48
CA ALA A 60 5.90 -12.72 7.91
C ALA A 60 6.26 -11.49 8.73
N LEU A 61 7.00 -10.55 8.15
CA LEU A 61 7.36 -9.30 8.80
C LEU A 61 6.13 -8.45 9.16
N THR A 62 5.05 -8.47 8.36
CA THR A 62 3.86 -7.65 8.65
C THR A 62 3.14 -8.04 9.93
N GLU A 63 3.29 -9.29 10.36
CA GLU A 63 2.72 -9.79 11.63
C GLU A 63 3.45 -9.22 12.85
N LEU A 64 4.68 -8.74 12.67
CA LEU A 64 5.45 -8.12 13.75
C LEU A 64 5.14 -6.61 13.88
N LEU A 65 4.45 -6.02 12.91
CA LEU A 65 4.22 -4.58 12.88
C LEU A 65 2.94 -4.23 13.65
N PRO A 66 2.94 -3.12 14.41
CA PRO A 66 1.74 -2.65 15.06
C PRO A 66 0.69 -2.24 14.03
N HIS A 67 -0.58 -2.29 14.44
CA HIS A 67 -1.64 -1.69 13.64
C HIS A 67 -1.38 -0.19 13.43
N ILE A 68 -1.73 0.27 12.24
CA ILE A 68 -1.66 1.68 11.87
C ILE A 68 -3.03 2.32 11.96
N LYS A 69 -3.08 3.55 12.48
CA LYS A 69 -4.27 4.39 12.41
C LYS A 69 -4.44 4.94 11.00
N ILE A 70 -5.66 4.89 10.49
CA ILE A 70 -6.03 5.37 9.15
C ILE A 70 -7.32 6.16 9.21
N VAL A 71 -7.50 7.06 8.23
CA VAL A 71 -8.80 7.67 7.97
C VAL A 71 -9.74 6.61 7.39
N LYS A 72 -10.86 6.36 8.07
CA LYS A 72 -11.83 5.34 7.67
C LYS A 72 -12.44 5.69 6.31
N GLY A 73 -12.49 4.68 5.42
CA GLY A 73 -13.03 4.84 4.07
C GLY A 73 -12.12 5.63 3.11
N CYS A 74 -10.93 6.06 3.52
CA CYS A 74 -9.96 6.66 2.61
C CYS A 74 -9.27 5.55 1.79
N PRO A 75 -9.34 5.59 0.45
CA PRO A 75 -8.70 4.56 -0.39
C PRO A 75 -7.16 4.58 -0.31
N PHE A 76 -6.59 5.66 0.22
CA PHE A 76 -5.15 5.86 0.35
C PHE A 76 -4.66 5.64 1.79
N HIS A 77 -5.51 5.19 2.72
CA HIS A 77 -5.08 4.89 4.11
C HIS A 77 -4.34 6.05 4.82
N CYS A 78 -4.79 7.28 4.59
CA CYS A 78 -4.15 8.49 5.10
C CYS A 78 -3.93 8.44 6.63
N ASP A 79 -2.79 8.96 7.10
CA ASP A 79 -2.47 9.04 8.52
C ASP A 79 -3.29 10.16 9.18
N PRO A 80 -4.16 9.86 10.16
CA PRO A 80 -4.99 10.89 10.79
C PRO A 80 -4.20 11.79 11.75
N ASN A 81 -2.89 11.56 11.98
CA ASN A 81 -2.07 12.38 12.85
C ASN A 81 -2.05 13.86 12.37
N PRO A 82 -2.43 14.83 13.22
CA PRO A 82 -2.38 16.26 12.89
C PRO A 82 -1.03 16.78 12.42
N GLU A 83 0.08 16.17 12.85
CA GLU A 83 1.44 16.54 12.43
C GLU A 83 1.75 16.16 10.97
N LYS A 84 0.96 15.27 10.37
CA LYS A 84 1.15 14.75 9.01
C LYS A 84 0.09 15.27 8.02
N ARG A 85 -0.50 16.44 8.29
CA ARG A 85 -1.54 17.04 7.45
C ARG A 85 -1.09 17.34 6.02
N ASP A 86 0.21 17.58 5.82
CA ASP A 86 0.85 17.72 4.52
C ASP A 86 0.73 16.44 3.67
N GLN A 87 0.69 15.28 4.33
CA GLN A 87 0.65 13.92 3.75
C GLN A 87 -0.74 13.35 3.56
N LEU A 88 -1.77 14.17 3.72
CA LEU A 88 -3.14 13.76 3.45
C LEU A 88 -3.45 13.84 1.95
N CYS A 89 -4.31 12.95 1.46
CA CYS A 89 -4.89 13.08 0.13
C CYS A 89 -5.79 14.32 0.04
N THR A 90 -6.10 14.72 -1.19
CA THR A 90 -6.95 15.90 -1.47
C THR A 90 -8.27 15.88 -0.70
N GLU A 91 -8.91 14.72 -0.65
CA GLU A 91 -10.21 14.56 -0.01
C GLU A 91 -10.15 14.67 1.53
N CYS A 92 -9.15 14.04 2.16
CA CYS A 92 -8.96 14.16 3.61
C CYS A 92 -8.58 15.60 4.00
N LYS A 93 -7.78 16.30 3.18
CA LYS A 93 -7.46 17.73 3.37
C LYS A 93 -8.72 18.59 3.28
N ARG A 94 -9.60 18.32 2.31
CA ARG A 94 -10.87 19.04 2.12
C ARG A 94 -11.77 18.92 3.34
N LYS A 95 -12.00 17.69 3.83
CA LYS A 95 -12.81 17.42 5.03
C LYS A 95 -12.33 18.23 6.25
N ILE A 96 -11.02 18.24 6.51
CA ILE A 96 -10.44 19.04 7.60
C ILE A 96 -10.68 20.55 7.40
N LYS A 97 -10.49 21.07 6.18
CA LYS A 97 -10.71 22.50 5.88
C LYS A 97 -12.17 22.91 6.08
N GLU A 98 -13.10 21.99 5.87
CA GLU A 98 -14.55 22.18 6.11
C GLU A 98 -14.93 22.00 7.59
N GLY A 99 -13.97 21.76 8.48
CA GLY A 99 -14.21 21.54 9.90
C GLY A 99 -14.80 20.17 10.23
N GLN A 100 -14.76 19.21 9.30
CA GLN A 100 -15.21 17.85 9.55
C GLN A 100 -14.14 17.07 10.32
N GLU A 101 -14.59 16.27 11.30
CA GLU A 101 -13.73 15.31 11.98
C GLU A 101 -13.50 14.07 11.11
N LEU A 102 -12.25 13.63 11.02
CA LEU A 102 -11.90 12.41 10.32
C LEU A 102 -12.18 11.20 11.23
N GLU A 103 -13.09 10.33 10.80
CA GLU A 103 -13.30 9.06 11.49
C GLU A 103 -12.05 8.18 11.35
N ILE A 104 -11.59 7.61 12.47
CA ILE A 104 -10.35 6.83 12.53
C ILE A 104 -10.68 5.34 12.67
N SER A 105 -9.95 4.51 11.95
CA SER A 105 -9.90 3.06 12.17
C SER A 105 -8.46 2.57 12.27
N GLU A 106 -8.26 1.36 12.78
CA GLU A 106 -6.97 0.69 12.82
C GLU A 106 -6.96 -0.48 11.83
N GLN A 107 -5.82 -0.72 11.18
CA GLN A 107 -5.62 -1.88 10.32
C GLN A 107 -4.17 -2.35 10.38
N HIS A 108 -3.92 -3.60 9.95
CA HIS A 108 -2.56 -4.06 9.69
C HIS A 108 -1.96 -3.30 8.51
N MET A 109 -0.63 -3.17 8.53
CA MET A 109 0.11 -2.67 7.38
C MET A 109 -0.17 -3.57 6.17
N LYS A 110 -0.54 -2.97 5.03
CA LYS A 110 -0.84 -3.77 3.83
C LYS A 110 0.43 -4.33 3.23
N PHE A 111 0.43 -5.63 2.93
CA PHE A 111 1.42 -6.28 2.09
C PHE A 111 0.86 -6.43 0.68
N VAL A 112 1.37 -5.67 -0.28
CA VAL A 112 0.90 -5.69 -1.67
C VAL A 112 1.98 -6.30 -2.54
N THR A 113 1.61 -7.27 -3.37
CA THR A 113 2.52 -7.87 -4.36
C THR A 113 2.29 -7.23 -5.72
N LEU A 114 3.35 -6.76 -6.35
CA LEU A 114 3.33 -6.28 -7.73
C LEU A 114 3.36 -7.48 -8.69
N PRO A 115 2.34 -7.65 -9.56
CA PRO A 115 2.40 -8.63 -10.63
C PRO A 115 3.49 -8.26 -11.64
N VAL A 116 4.20 -9.26 -12.16
CA VAL A 116 5.20 -9.04 -13.23
C VAL A 116 4.59 -8.40 -14.48
N SER A 117 3.31 -8.68 -14.75
CA SER A 117 2.55 -8.11 -15.88
C SER A 117 1.81 -6.81 -15.53
N ALA A 118 2.18 -6.11 -14.46
CA ALA A 118 1.51 -4.88 -14.07
C ALA A 118 1.73 -3.80 -15.12
N THR A 119 0.63 -3.22 -15.62
CA THR A 119 0.68 -2.02 -16.46
C THR A 119 0.87 -0.78 -15.60
N GLU A 120 1.33 0.31 -16.21
CA GLU A 120 1.39 1.63 -15.58
C GLU A 120 0.05 2.02 -14.92
N ASP A 121 -1.06 1.90 -15.65
CA ASP A 121 -2.42 2.18 -15.15
C ASP A 121 -2.77 1.35 -13.89
N ARG A 122 -2.28 0.12 -13.81
CA ARG A 122 -2.51 -0.72 -12.63
C ARG A 122 -1.67 -0.27 -11.43
N VAL A 123 -0.49 0.29 -11.68
CA VAL A 123 0.45 0.75 -10.64
C VAL A 123 0.04 2.13 -10.13
N VAL A 124 -0.12 3.09 -11.04
CA VAL A 124 -0.42 4.49 -10.76
C VAL A 124 -1.90 4.69 -10.46
N GLY A 125 -2.78 3.96 -11.13
CA GLY A 125 -4.23 4.17 -11.11
C GLY A 125 -4.70 4.99 -12.32
N THR A 126 -6.02 5.16 -12.43
CA THR A 126 -6.65 5.86 -13.55
C THR A 126 -7.68 6.88 -13.08
N ILE A 127 -8.11 7.74 -14.01
CA ILE A 127 -9.15 8.75 -13.78
C ILE A 127 -10.31 8.46 -14.73
N ASP A 128 -11.50 8.17 -14.20
CA ASP A 128 -12.72 8.00 -14.98
C ASP A 128 -13.35 9.37 -15.30
N LEU A 129 -12.97 9.90 -16.46
CA LEU A 129 -13.43 11.20 -16.97
C LEU A 129 -14.93 11.23 -17.26
N LYS A 130 -15.56 10.09 -17.59
CA LYS A 130 -16.98 10.06 -17.94
C LYS A 130 -17.85 10.47 -16.76
N LYS A 131 -17.42 10.16 -15.53
CA LYS A 131 -18.11 10.62 -14.31
C LYS A 131 -17.77 12.07 -13.97
N ALA A 132 -16.53 12.51 -14.22
CA ALA A 132 -16.11 13.89 -13.99
C ALA A 132 -16.89 14.90 -14.85
N LEU A 133 -17.19 14.55 -16.12
CA LEU A 133 -17.92 15.42 -17.06
C LEU A 133 -19.41 15.62 -16.72
N HIS A 134 -20.02 14.73 -15.93
CA HIS A 134 -21.42 14.85 -15.52
C HIS A 134 -21.59 15.63 -14.19
N GLY A 135 -20.60 16.41 -13.78
CA GLY A 135 -20.63 17.20 -12.55
C GLY A 135 -20.52 16.38 -11.27
N LYS A 136 -20.14 15.10 -11.36
CA LYS A 136 -19.77 14.28 -10.20
C LYS A 136 -18.28 14.45 -9.91
N GLU A 137 -17.90 14.24 -8.65
CA GLU A 137 -16.50 14.18 -8.21
C GLU A 137 -15.65 13.34 -9.17
N ILE A 138 -14.40 13.78 -9.38
CA ILE A 138 -13.38 13.03 -10.12
C ILE A 138 -13.34 11.60 -9.56
N SER A 139 -13.76 10.63 -10.38
CA SER A 139 -13.81 9.23 -9.97
C SER A 139 -12.44 8.61 -10.26
N LEU A 140 -11.63 8.46 -9.21
CA LEU A 140 -10.34 7.79 -9.28
C LEU A 140 -10.53 6.28 -9.18
N GLU A 141 -9.80 5.53 -10.00
CA GLU A 141 -9.58 4.12 -9.79
C GLU A 141 -8.19 3.96 -9.16
N PRO A 142 -8.11 3.62 -7.85
CA PRO A 142 -6.84 3.51 -7.16
C PRO A 142 -5.95 2.41 -7.77
N GLY A 143 -4.68 2.74 -8.00
CA GLY A 143 -3.65 1.78 -8.38
C GLY A 143 -3.00 1.08 -7.18
N ILE A 144 -1.98 0.26 -7.46
CA ILE A 144 -1.17 -0.42 -6.44
C ILE A 144 -0.51 0.59 -5.48
N LEU A 145 -0.03 1.73 -5.98
CA LEU A 145 0.59 2.77 -5.15
C LEU A 145 -0.38 3.39 -4.14
N ALA A 146 -1.66 3.47 -4.49
CA ALA A 146 -2.70 3.93 -3.57
C ALA A 146 -2.98 2.87 -2.50
N GLU A 147 -3.06 1.61 -2.92
CA GLU A 147 -3.32 0.49 -2.02
C GLU A 147 -2.19 0.31 -1.00
N VAL A 148 -0.94 0.40 -1.43
CA VAL A 148 0.24 0.16 -0.60
C VAL A 148 0.71 1.38 0.19
N ASN A 149 0.00 2.52 0.13
CA ASN A 149 0.39 3.68 0.94
C ASN A 149 0.39 3.33 2.44
N ARG A 150 1.51 3.61 3.09
CA ARG A 150 1.88 3.18 4.45
C ARG A 150 1.85 1.66 4.60
N GLY A 151 2.34 0.96 3.57
CA GLY A 151 2.39 -0.48 3.41
C GLY A 151 3.76 -0.97 2.93
N ILE A 152 3.85 -2.28 2.66
CA ILE A 152 5.02 -2.95 2.08
C ILE A 152 4.70 -3.34 0.65
N LEU A 153 5.55 -2.93 -0.29
CA LEU A 153 5.44 -3.34 -1.70
C LEU A 153 6.45 -4.43 -2.00
N TYR A 154 5.96 -5.65 -2.28
CA TYR A 154 6.80 -6.76 -2.69
C TYR A 154 6.76 -6.94 -4.20
N ILE A 155 7.93 -7.04 -4.83
CA ILE A 155 8.08 -7.29 -6.26
C ILE A 155 8.78 -8.63 -6.43
N ASP A 156 8.08 -9.61 -7.00
CA ASP A 156 8.73 -10.85 -7.40
C ASP A 156 9.44 -10.67 -8.74
N GLU A 157 10.59 -11.31 -8.92
CA GLU A 157 11.31 -11.30 -10.21
C GLU A 157 11.54 -9.88 -10.78
N VAL A 158 12.09 -8.98 -9.96
CA VAL A 158 12.34 -7.55 -10.31
C VAL A 158 13.07 -7.35 -11.66
N ASN A 159 13.84 -8.34 -12.09
CA ASN A 159 14.53 -8.34 -13.38
C ASN A 159 13.60 -8.42 -14.60
N LEU A 160 12.32 -8.73 -14.41
CA LEU A 160 11.30 -8.77 -15.46
C LEU A 160 10.41 -7.52 -15.46
N LEU A 161 10.65 -6.58 -14.55
CA LEU A 161 9.86 -5.37 -14.43
C LEU A 161 10.10 -4.44 -15.61
N ASP A 162 9.03 -3.83 -16.12
CA ASP A 162 9.11 -2.79 -17.13
C ASP A 162 9.85 -1.56 -16.58
N ASN A 163 10.74 -0.96 -17.38
CA ASN A 163 11.56 0.18 -16.95
C ASN A 163 10.71 1.37 -16.51
N HIS A 164 9.60 1.65 -17.21
CA HIS A 164 8.72 2.78 -16.87
C HIS A 164 8.02 2.54 -15.53
N VAL A 165 7.60 1.30 -15.27
CA VAL A 165 7.04 0.93 -13.96
C VAL A 165 8.11 1.04 -12.87
N ALA A 166 9.34 0.61 -13.11
CA ALA A 166 10.43 0.73 -12.15
C ALA A 166 10.69 2.20 -11.78
N ASP A 167 10.74 3.09 -12.78
CA ASP A 167 10.95 4.53 -12.57
C ASP A 167 9.83 5.16 -11.72
N ILE A 168 8.57 4.85 -12.05
CA ILE A 168 7.40 5.30 -11.26
C ILE A 168 7.50 4.86 -9.79
N LEU A 169 7.90 3.61 -9.55
CA LEU A 169 8.02 3.08 -8.19
C LEU A 169 9.16 3.73 -7.42
N LEU A 170 10.30 3.98 -8.08
CA LEU A 170 11.45 4.66 -7.48
C LEU A 170 11.11 6.12 -7.14
N ASP A 171 10.44 6.82 -8.05
CA ASP A 171 9.98 8.20 -7.81
C ASP A 171 8.97 8.25 -6.66
N ALA A 172 7.98 7.35 -6.65
CA ALA A 172 6.99 7.28 -5.58
C ALA A 172 7.63 6.95 -4.22
N ALA A 173 8.59 6.02 -4.18
CA ALA A 173 9.32 5.66 -2.96
C ALA A 173 10.18 6.83 -2.44
N ALA A 174 10.79 7.61 -3.34
CA ALA A 174 11.61 8.75 -2.97
C ALA A 174 10.78 9.97 -2.54
N MET A 175 9.72 10.30 -3.27
CA MET A 175 8.89 11.48 -3.03
C MET A 175 7.82 11.24 -1.96
N GLY A 176 7.36 10.00 -1.81
CA GLY A 176 6.26 9.61 -0.93
C GLY A 176 4.88 9.98 -1.46
N TYR A 177 4.75 10.32 -2.75
CA TYR A 177 3.51 10.63 -3.44
C TYR A 177 3.50 9.99 -4.82
N ASN A 178 2.30 9.70 -5.31
CA ASN A 178 2.04 9.28 -6.67
C ASN A 178 1.23 10.35 -7.40
N THR A 179 1.52 10.52 -8.68
CA THR A 179 0.86 11.48 -9.57
C THR A 179 0.16 10.72 -10.68
N ILE A 180 -1.14 10.95 -10.83
CA ILE A 180 -1.96 10.36 -11.89
C ILE A 180 -2.24 11.46 -12.91
N GLU A 181 -1.70 11.31 -14.12
CA GLU A 181 -1.89 12.25 -15.21
C GLU A 181 -2.72 11.62 -16.32
N ARG A 182 -3.87 12.23 -16.63
CA ARG A 182 -4.72 11.84 -17.76
C ARG A 182 -5.28 13.09 -18.43
N GLU A 183 -4.98 13.23 -19.73
CA GLU A 183 -5.34 14.38 -20.56
C GLU A 183 -4.87 15.72 -19.97
N SER A 184 -5.77 16.55 -19.44
CA SER A 184 -5.47 17.85 -18.82
C SER A 184 -5.65 17.86 -17.30
N ILE A 185 -5.79 16.69 -16.68
CA ILE A 185 -6.01 16.55 -15.23
C ILE A 185 -4.82 15.83 -14.62
N SER A 186 -4.29 16.42 -13.54
CA SER A 186 -3.29 15.81 -12.67
C SER A 186 -3.87 15.67 -11.27
N TYR A 187 -3.75 14.48 -10.69
CA TYR A 187 -4.19 14.18 -9.33
C TYR A 187 -3.04 13.57 -8.52
N PHE A 188 -2.87 14.04 -7.28
CA PHE A 188 -1.80 13.59 -6.40
C PHE A 188 -2.37 12.87 -5.19
N HIS A 189 -1.76 11.76 -4.80
CA HIS A 189 -2.05 11.10 -3.53
C HIS A 189 -0.79 10.60 -2.82
N PRO A 190 -0.84 10.41 -1.50
CA PRO A 190 0.28 9.83 -0.75
C PRO A 190 0.56 8.40 -1.19
N ALA A 191 1.85 8.04 -1.30
CA ALA A 191 2.32 6.73 -1.73
C ALA A 191 3.63 6.34 -1.02
N ARG A 192 3.63 6.44 0.32
CA ARG A 192 4.79 6.10 1.17
C ARG A 192 4.82 4.60 1.38
N LEU A 193 5.83 3.93 0.84
CA LEU A 193 5.96 2.48 0.91
C LEU A 193 7.35 2.09 1.40
N SER A 194 7.42 0.88 1.95
CA SER A 194 8.67 0.21 2.34
C SER A 194 8.97 -0.94 1.40
#